data_AF-A0A925TVE2-F1
#
_entry.id   AF-A0A925TVE2-F1
#
_cell.length_a   1.000
_cell.length_b   1.000
_cell.length_c   1.000
_cell.angle_alpha   90.00
_cell.angle_beta   90.00
_cell.angle_gamma   90.00
#
_symmetry.space_group_name_H-M   'P 1'
#
loop_
_entity.id
_entity.type
_entity.pdbx_description
1 polymer ?
#
loop_
_entity_poly.entity_id
_entity_poly.type
_entity_poly.pdbx_seq_one_letter_code
_entity_poly.pdbx_strand_id
1 'polypeptide(L)'
;IKELIFEAGNTIDILPGAGINSKNAKDLIDYTGCKEIHTSAKMYLQPDSNESNFQFRKDIYDFSNTTAVNINEVIMLKEIINKFTP
;
A
#
# COMPACT_ATOMS: atom_id res chain seq x y z
N ILE A 1 11.97 -6.72 11.80
CA ILE A 1 10.50 -6.61 12.03
C ILE A 1 9.92 -7.88 12.65
N LYS A 2 10.25 -9.09 12.17
CA LYS A 2 9.82 -10.37 12.78
C LYS A 2 10.12 -10.45 14.27
N GLU A 3 11.36 -10.15 14.67
CA GLU A 3 11.76 -10.13 16.09
C GLU A 3 10.93 -9.12 16.88
N LEU A 4 10.68 -7.92 16.33
CA LEU A 4 9.84 -6.92 16.98
C LEU A 4 8.39 -7.42 17.16
N ILE A 5 7.83 -8.13 16.17
CA ILE A 5 6.50 -8.75 16.28
C ILE A 5 6.49 -9.83 17.36
N PHE A 6 7.54 -10.65 17.42
CA PHE A 6 7.66 -11.71 18.43
C PHE A 6 7.77 -11.13 19.86
N GLU A 7 8.67 -10.18 20.07
CA GLU A 7 8.89 -9.55 21.38
C GLU A 7 7.69 -8.70 21.83
N ALA A 8 6.99 -8.06 20.89
CA ALA A 8 5.77 -7.31 21.19
C ALA A 8 4.61 -8.21 21.65
N GLY A 9 4.59 -9.48 21.22
CA GLY A 9 3.60 -10.47 21.59
C GLY A 9 2.16 -9.97 21.38
N ASN A 10 1.42 -9.78 22.48
CA ASN A 10 0.06 -9.24 22.48
C ASN A 10 -0.04 -7.87 23.17
N THR A 11 1.08 -7.18 23.38
CA THR A 11 1.11 -5.88 24.09
C THR A 11 0.90 -4.71 23.14
N ILE A 12 1.49 -4.78 21.94
CA ILE A 12 1.31 -3.79 20.87
C ILE A 12 1.31 -4.52 19.52
N ASP A 13 0.49 -4.03 18.58
CA ASP A 13 0.51 -4.52 17.20
C ASP A 13 1.61 -3.81 16.40
N ILE A 14 2.41 -4.61 15.71
CA ILE A 14 3.49 -4.12 14.85
C ILE A 14 3.06 -4.28 13.39
N LEU A 15 2.94 -3.16 12.70
CA LEU A 15 2.40 -3.06 11.34
C LEU A 15 3.51 -2.81 10.31
N PRO A 16 3.94 -3.80 9.52
CA PRO A 16 4.89 -3.57 8.43
C PRO A 16 4.26 -2.67 7.36
N GLY A 17 5.03 -1.72 6.77
CA GLY A 17 4.45 -0.73 5.84
C GLY A 17 5.27 -0.32 4.61
N ALA A 18 6.58 -0.57 4.59
CA ALA A 18 7.44 -0.04 3.53
C ALA A 18 7.45 -0.95 2.30
N GLY A 19 6.84 -0.48 1.19
CA GLY A 19 6.92 -1.14 -0.11
C GLY A 19 6.08 -2.42 -0.25
N ILE A 20 5.12 -2.64 0.64
CA ILE A 20 4.25 -3.82 0.61
C ILE A 20 3.26 -3.69 -0.54
N ASN A 21 3.13 -4.76 -1.32
CA ASN A 21 2.23 -4.89 -2.46
C ASN A 21 1.83 -6.36 -2.64
N SER A 22 0.90 -6.61 -3.56
CA SER A 22 0.33 -7.92 -3.86
C SER A 22 1.37 -8.99 -4.21
N LYS A 23 2.56 -8.60 -4.68
CA LYS A 23 3.64 -9.54 -5.05
C LYS A 23 4.46 -10.03 -3.86
N ASN A 24 4.48 -9.30 -2.74
CA ASN A 24 5.34 -9.62 -1.59
C ASN A 24 4.58 -9.76 -0.27
N ALA A 25 3.30 -9.35 -0.20
CA ALA A 25 2.52 -9.36 1.04
C ALA A 25 2.42 -10.77 1.64
N LYS A 26 2.20 -11.80 0.82
CA LYS A 26 2.08 -13.19 1.29
C LYS A 26 3.36 -13.65 1.99
N ASP A 27 4.50 -13.52 1.33
CA ASP A 27 5.79 -13.98 1.87
C ASP A 27 6.17 -13.22 3.15
N LEU A 28 5.84 -11.93 3.22
CA LEU A 28 6.04 -11.12 4.41
C LEU A 28 5.19 -11.63 5.58
N ILE A 29 3.90 -11.89 5.36
CA ILE A 29 2.98 -12.40 6.37
C ILE A 29 3.47 -13.77 6.86
N ASP A 30 3.78 -14.68 5.94
CA ASP A 30 4.25 -16.03 6.28
C ASP A 30 5.57 -16.00 7.07
N TYR A 31 6.50 -15.13 6.68
CA TYR A 31 7.81 -15.02 7.34
C TYR A 31 7.72 -14.40 8.73
N THR A 32 6.89 -13.36 8.89
CA THR A 32 6.85 -12.53 10.10
C THR A 32 5.76 -12.90 11.10
N GLY A 33 4.67 -13.51 10.63
CA GLY A 33 3.46 -13.74 11.43
C GLY A 33 2.69 -12.46 11.77
N CYS A 34 2.88 -11.37 11.02
CA CYS A 34 2.16 -10.12 11.28
C CYS A 34 0.64 -10.28 11.03
N LYS A 35 -0.17 -9.64 11.88
CA LYS A 35 -1.64 -9.71 11.80
C LYS A 35 -2.24 -8.67 10.85
N GLU A 36 -1.48 -7.63 10.56
CA GLU A 36 -1.91 -6.48 9.78
C GLU A 36 -0.75 -6.02 8.87
N ILE A 37 -1.07 -5.28 7.79
CA ILE A 37 -0.09 -4.63 6.91
C ILE A 37 -0.52 -3.20 6.55
N HIS A 38 0.45 -2.32 6.30
CA HIS A 38 0.23 -0.98 5.75
C HIS A 38 0.75 -0.90 4.32
N THR A 39 -0.01 -0.28 3.42
CA THR A 39 0.42 -0.11 2.03
C THR A 39 -0.21 1.13 1.42
N SER A 40 0.54 1.78 0.55
CA SER A 40 0.04 2.89 -0.27
C SER A 40 -0.88 2.43 -1.40
N ALA A 41 -0.75 1.17 -1.85
CA ALA A 41 -1.44 0.60 -3.01
C ALA A 41 -1.53 1.57 -4.21
N LYS A 42 -0.48 2.39 -4.43
CA LYS A 42 -0.56 3.53 -5.35
C LYS A 42 -0.41 3.11 -6.82
N MET A 43 -1.10 3.81 -7.69
CA MET A 43 -0.84 3.88 -9.13
C MET A 43 -0.60 5.32 -9.54
N TYR A 44 0.15 5.52 -10.63
CA TYR A 44 0.26 6.82 -11.27
C TYR A 44 -0.95 7.07 -12.15
N LEU A 45 -1.55 8.25 -12.02
CA LEU A 45 -2.56 8.72 -12.95
C LEU A 45 -1.86 9.28 -14.18
N GLN A 46 -2.32 8.89 -15.36
CA GLN A 46 -1.96 9.62 -16.56
C GLN A 46 -2.78 10.92 -16.59
N PRO A 47 -2.16 12.08 -16.86
CA PRO A 47 -2.91 13.31 -17.08
C PRO A 47 -3.94 13.06 -18.19
N ASP A 48 -5.19 13.45 -17.95
CA ASP A 48 -6.21 13.40 -19.00
C ASP A 48 -5.77 14.33 -20.13
N SER A 49 -5.64 13.83 -21.35
CA SER A 49 -5.22 14.63 -22.50
C SER A 49 -6.28 15.66 -22.91
N ASN A 50 -7.48 15.60 -22.33
CA ASN A 50 -8.65 16.33 -22.80
C ASN A 50 -9.22 17.39 -21.83
N GLU A 51 -8.65 17.64 -20.66
CA GLU A 51 -9.28 18.58 -19.71
C GLU A 51 -8.54 19.91 -19.47
N SER A 52 -9.18 20.95 -20.02
CA SER A 52 -9.51 22.23 -19.38
C SER A 52 -8.39 23.24 -19.10
N ASN A 53 -8.69 24.50 -19.41
CA ASN A 53 -7.81 25.68 -19.27
C ASN A 53 -7.41 26.04 -17.81
N PHE A 54 -7.57 25.13 -16.85
CA PHE A 54 -7.14 25.32 -15.47
C PHE A 54 -5.67 24.94 -15.32
N GLN A 55 -4.79 25.84 -15.77
CA GLN A 55 -3.36 25.69 -15.52
C GLN A 55 -3.05 26.12 -14.07
N PHE A 56 -2.87 25.15 -13.18
CA PHE A 56 -2.21 25.39 -11.91
C PHE A 56 -0.79 25.94 -12.18
N ARG A 57 -0.30 26.83 -11.30
CA ARG A 57 1.07 27.34 -11.44
C ARG A 57 2.06 26.18 -11.33
N LYS A 58 2.74 25.89 -12.45
CA LYS A 58 3.68 24.79 -12.63
C LYS A 58 4.84 24.78 -11.62
N ASP A 59 5.17 25.94 -11.05
CA ASP A 59 6.24 26.08 -10.04
C ASP A 59 5.75 25.93 -8.59
N ILE A 60 4.43 25.81 -8.37
CA ILE A 60 3.82 25.62 -7.05
C ILE A 60 3.29 24.19 -6.90
N TYR A 61 2.72 23.63 -7.97
CA TYR A 61 2.09 22.31 -7.95
C TYR A 61 2.65 21.42 -9.07
N ASP A 62 3.22 20.28 -8.68
CA ASP A 62 3.69 19.25 -9.59
C ASP A 62 2.63 18.15 -9.77
N PHE A 63 2.02 18.11 -10.96
CA PHE A 63 1.06 17.07 -11.35
C PHE A 63 1.68 15.98 -12.22
N SER A 64 2.97 16.08 -12.56
CA SER A 64 3.66 15.12 -13.43
C SER A 64 3.69 13.71 -12.84
N ASN A 65 3.57 13.60 -11.51
CA ASN A 65 3.59 12.35 -10.76
C ASN A 65 2.33 12.17 -9.90
N THR A 66 1.17 12.61 -10.39
CA THR A 66 -0.09 12.43 -9.64
C THR A 66 -0.34 10.95 -9.40
N THR A 67 -0.62 10.59 -8.14
CA THR A 67 -0.92 9.20 -7.75
C THR A 67 -2.33 9.07 -7.20
N ALA A 68 -2.95 7.93 -7.44
CA ALA A 68 -4.20 7.51 -6.83
C ALA A 68 -4.06 6.10 -6.23
N VAL A 69 -5.05 5.68 -5.45
CA VAL A 69 -5.14 4.30 -4.97
C VAL A 69 -5.57 3.40 -6.14
N ASN A 70 -4.83 2.30 -6.33
CA ASN A 70 -5.15 1.27 -7.31
C ASN A 70 -6.13 0.27 -6.69
N ILE A 71 -7.38 0.30 -7.14
CA ILE A 71 -8.46 -0.56 -6.62
C ILE A 71 -8.12 -2.05 -6.85
N ASN A 72 -7.54 -2.41 -7.99
CA ASN A 72 -7.19 -3.81 -8.28
C ASN A 72 -6.08 -4.30 -7.34
N GLU A 73 -5.12 -3.45 -7.01
CA GLU A 73 -4.07 -3.77 -6.03
C GLU A 73 -4.68 -4.02 -4.65
N VAL A 74 -5.62 -3.19 -4.22
CA VAL A 74 -6.35 -3.39 -2.95
C VAL A 74 -7.15 -4.68 -2.95
N ILE A 75 -7.84 -5.02 -4.05
CA ILE A 75 -8.57 -6.28 -4.18
C ILE A 75 -7.61 -7.48 -4.05
N MET A 76 -6.50 -7.49 -4.78
CA MET A 76 -5.51 -8.57 -4.69
C MET A 76 -4.94 -8.73 -3.28
N LEU A 77 -4.61 -7.62 -2.61
CA LEU A 77 -4.16 -7.63 -1.22
C LEU A 77 -5.23 -8.21 -0.28
N LYS A 78 -6.50 -7.88 -0.50
CA LYS A 78 -7.61 -8.39 0.30
C LYS A 78 -7.80 -9.90 0.09
N GLU A 79 -7.66 -10.39 -1.15
CA GLU A 79 -7.70 -11.83 -1.46
C GLU A 79 -6.56 -12.61 -0.82
N ILE A 80 -5.36 -12.01 -0.74
CA ILE A 80 -4.22 -12.60 -0.02
C ILE A 80 -4.59 -12.71 1.45
N ILE A 81 -5.00 -11.62 2.11
CA ILE A 81 -5.26 -11.58 3.56
C ILE A 81 -6.43 -12.49 3.98
N ASN A 82 -7.53 -12.53 3.21
CA ASN A 82 -8.71 -13.33 3.57
C ASN A 82 -8.44 -14.85 3.62
N LYS A 83 -7.32 -15.34 3.05
CA LYS A 83 -6.91 -16.74 3.18
C LYS A 83 -6.27 -17.05 4.54
N PHE A 84 -6.01 -16.05 5.38
CA PHE A 84 -5.25 -16.16 6.63
C PHE A 84 -6.05 -15.78 7.89
N THR A 85 -7.29 -15.31 7.75
CA THR A 85 -8.20 -15.18 8.89
C THR A 85 -8.89 -16.53 9.12
N PRO A 86 -8.81 -17.12 10.33
CA PRO A 86 -9.58 -18.33 10.66
C PRO A 86 -11.09 -18.09 10.63
#